data_AF-A0A7V4H245-F1
#
_entry.id   AF-A0A7V4H245-F1
#
_cell.length_a   1.000
_cell.length_b   1.000
_cell.length_c   1.000
_cell.angle_alpha   90.00
_cell.angle_beta   90.00
_cell.angle_gamma   90.00
#
_symmetry.space_group_name_H-M   'P 1'
#
loop_
_entity.id
_entity.type
_entity.pdbx_description
1 polymer ?
#
loop_
_entity_poly.entity_id
_entity_poly.type
_entity_poly.pdbx_seq_one_letter_code
_entity_poly.pdbx_strand_id
1 'polypeptide(L)'
;MPAETAAASPVSRLAFWLALLVLLAIPARIISYGYLPADDALRHAAKAVSGKTWPEILVLGPHYTVDHNYGWEAWLRQVHRLTGWDAERLVDWSVLGLFVLAAGVGLAGVRRAESWLGVLLVFFVAWPPLALRWMNGRPLLLSIAALIAVLFWIHSAPAPRPGRGRWAGLVAVLALAVFAHGVWYLWVLPVAACFLAGERRWGLALAGAWLGGSALAALATGQPVDYLVEAVRTAWRAVQMHPTARTRVSELQPASSGLLLFLVLGGLLALRALARLEARPLSRLPAFWLAALGWTLGFWNRRFWEDWGLPALMMLAAGDLDLYLRALLAHAAPRR
;
A
#
# COMPACT_ATOMS: atom_id res chain seq x y z
N MET A 1 12.48 30.04 5.33
CA MET A 1 13.35 29.67 6.47
C MET A 1 13.90 28.27 6.21
N PRO A 2 15.23 28.05 6.31
CA PRO A 2 15.79 26.73 6.13
C PRO A 2 15.28 25.81 7.24
N ALA A 3 14.82 24.62 6.87
CA ALA A 3 14.38 23.60 7.80
C ALA A 3 15.61 23.10 8.57
N GLU A 4 15.84 23.68 9.76
CA GLU A 4 16.67 23.03 10.77
C GLU A 4 16.09 21.63 11.01
N THR A 5 16.83 20.61 10.58
CA THR A 5 16.63 19.23 10.99
C THR A 5 16.95 19.16 12.48
N ALA A 6 16.00 19.57 13.33
CA ALA A 6 16.06 19.33 14.76
C ALA A 6 16.26 17.82 14.95
N ALA A 7 17.39 17.45 15.55
CA ALA A 7 17.69 16.05 15.84
C ALA A 7 16.51 15.44 16.60
N ALA A 8 16.00 14.30 16.13
CA ALA A 8 14.88 13.63 16.78
C ALA A 8 15.21 13.40 18.26
N SER A 9 14.30 13.80 19.16
CA SER A 9 14.51 13.63 20.59
C SER A 9 14.76 12.15 20.91
N PRO A 10 15.53 11.82 21.96
CA PRO A 10 15.74 10.43 22.38
C PRO A 10 14.42 9.66 22.55
N VAL A 11 13.38 10.33 23.05
CA VAL A 11 12.02 9.78 23.20
C VAL A 11 11.40 9.44 21.85
N SER A 12 11.51 10.31 20.84
CA SER A 12 10.99 10.06 19.50
C SER A 12 11.68 8.86 18.83
N ARG A 13 13.00 8.71 19.04
CA ARG A 13 13.74 7.53 18.54
C ARG A 13 13.32 6.25 19.26
N LEU A 14 13.16 6.28 20.58
CA LEU A 14 12.69 5.13 21.35
C LEU A 14 11.29 4.70 20.88
N ALA A 15 10.36 5.64 20.72
CA ALA A 15 9.01 5.37 20.24
C ALA A 15 9.02 4.73 18.84
N PHE A 16 9.89 5.19 17.94
CA PHE A 16 10.07 4.58 16.61
C PHE A 16 10.52 3.12 16.71
N TRP A 17 11.54 2.81 17.52
CA TRP A 17 12.02 1.43 17.67
C TRP A 17 11.01 0.51 18.33
N LEU A 18 10.28 1.00 19.35
CA LEU A 18 9.18 0.25 19.96
C LEU A 18 8.07 -0.01 18.94
N ALA A 19 7.73 0.98 18.10
CA ALA A 19 6.75 0.79 17.05
C ALA A 19 7.20 -0.26 16.03
N LEU A 20 8.45 -0.20 15.59
CA LEU A 20 9.00 -1.22 14.69
C LEU A 20 8.98 -2.61 15.33
N LEU A 21 9.33 -2.73 16.61
CA LEU A 21 9.27 -3.98 17.36
C LEU A 21 7.84 -4.53 17.42
N VAL A 22 6.83 -3.67 17.66
CA VAL A 22 5.41 -4.07 17.62
C VAL A 22 5.02 -4.57 16.23
N LEU A 23 5.41 -3.87 15.16
CA LEU A 23 5.11 -4.29 13.79
C LEU A 23 5.80 -5.60 13.39
N LEU A 24 6.95 -5.92 13.98
CA LEU A 24 7.61 -7.23 13.83
C LEU A 24 6.91 -8.31 14.66
N ALA A 25 6.53 -7.98 15.90
CA ALA A 25 5.96 -8.92 16.84
C ALA A 25 4.57 -9.41 16.42
N ILE A 26 3.73 -8.57 15.81
CA ILE A 26 2.38 -8.93 15.35
C ILE A 26 2.40 -10.14 14.39
N PRO A 27 3.01 -10.05 13.19
CA PRO A 27 3.02 -11.15 12.24
C PRO A 27 3.81 -12.35 12.77
N ALA A 28 4.95 -12.14 13.45
CA ALA A 28 5.73 -13.22 14.03
C ALA A 28 4.92 -14.04 15.05
N ARG A 29 4.13 -13.36 15.89
CA ARG A 29 3.27 -14.02 16.88
C ARG A 29 2.14 -14.79 16.20
N ILE A 30 1.52 -14.22 15.16
CA ILE A 30 0.47 -14.89 14.41
C ILE A 30 1.01 -16.15 13.71
N ILE A 31 2.16 -16.06 13.05
CA ILE A 31 2.85 -17.20 12.43
C ILE A 31 3.15 -18.28 13.47
N SER A 32 3.59 -17.90 14.68
CA SER A 32 3.88 -18.87 15.76
C SER A 32 2.67 -19.71 16.22
N TYR A 33 1.45 -19.32 15.86
CA TYR A 33 0.24 -20.10 16.10
C TYR A 33 -0.05 -21.13 15.00
N GLY A 34 0.87 -21.33 14.04
CA GLY A 34 0.65 -22.18 12.86
C GLY A 34 -0.25 -21.50 11.82
N TYR A 35 -0.23 -20.17 11.76
CA TYR A 35 -1.02 -19.43 10.79
C TYR A 35 -0.51 -19.69 9.38
N LEU A 36 -1.40 -20.18 8.52
CA LEU A 36 -1.18 -20.31 7.10
C LEU A 36 -2.22 -19.44 6.36
N PRO A 37 -1.81 -18.48 5.51
CA PRO A 37 -2.76 -17.65 4.78
C PRO A 37 -3.59 -18.53 3.84
N ALA A 38 -4.89 -18.25 3.76
CA ALA A 38 -5.83 -19.02 2.96
C ALA A 38 -5.67 -18.85 1.43
N ASP A 39 -4.71 -18.05 0.97
CA ASP A 39 -4.70 -17.44 -0.37
C ASP A 39 -3.31 -17.44 -1.04
N ASP A 40 -3.22 -16.78 -2.19
CA ASP A 40 -2.11 -16.50 -3.13
C ASP A 40 -0.66 -16.69 -2.68
N ALA A 41 -0.26 -16.45 -1.42
CA ALA A 41 1.12 -16.71 -0.96
C ALA A 41 1.56 -18.17 -1.19
N LEU A 42 0.63 -19.13 -1.04
CA LEU A 42 0.92 -20.55 -1.23
C LEU A 42 1.38 -20.86 -2.66
N ARG A 43 0.69 -20.29 -3.67
CA ARG A 43 1.05 -20.53 -5.09
C ARG A 43 2.40 -19.91 -5.44
N HIS A 44 2.73 -18.77 -4.85
CA HIS A 44 4.00 -18.07 -5.07
C HIS A 44 5.16 -18.90 -4.49
N ALA A 45 5.02 -19.38 -3.26
CA ALA A 45 6.01 -20.27 -2.65
C ALA A 45 6.15 -21.61 -3.40
N ALA A 46 5.03 -22.22 -3.82
CA ALA A 46 5.05 -23.44 -4.62
C ALA A 46 5.78 -23.23 -5.96
N LYS A 47 5.56 -22.09 -6.63
CA LYS A 47 6.21 -21.73 -7.90
C LYS A 47 7.71 -21.50 -7.75
N ALA A 48 8.13 -20.92 -6.63
CA ALA A 48 9.53 -20.67 -6.33
C ALA A 48 10.33 -21.98 -6.14
N VAL A 49 9.74 -22.99 -5.51
CA VAL A 49 10.43 -24.23 -5.09
C VAL A 49 10.28 -25.37 -6.10
N SER A 50 9.12 -25.53 -6.74
CA SER A 50 8.78 -26.77 -7.46
C SER A 50 9.45 -26.94 -8.83
N GLY A 51 9.98 -25.87 -9.43
CA GLY A 51 10.46 -25.88 -10.82
C GLY A 51 9.37 -26.02 -11.89
N LYS A 52 8.10 -26.20 -11.49
CA LYS A 52 6.95 -26.42 -12.38
C LYS A 52 6.51 -25.16 -13.10
N THR A 53 5.83 -25.35 -14.22
CA THR A 53 5.10 -24.29 -14.93
C THR A 53 3.82 -23.89 -14.16
N TRP A 54 3.23 -22.75 -14.51
CA TRP A 54 2.03 -22.26 -13.82
C TRP A 54 0.81 -23.19 -13.99
N PRO A 55 0.52 -23.76 -15.18
CA PRO A 55 -0.58 -24.72 -15.36
C PRO A 55 -0.46 -26.01 -14.53
N GLU A 56 0.75 -26.36 -14.07
CA GLU A 56 0.98 -27.51 -13.19
C GLU A 56 0.74 -27.18 -11.70
N ILE A 57 0.60 -25.90 -11.36
CA ILE A 57 0.36 -25.41 -9.99
C ILE A 57 -1.08 -24.92 -9.84
N LEU A 58 -1.60 -24.26 -10.88
CA LEU A 58 -2.91 -23.62 -10.89
C LEU A 58 -3.71 -24.04 -12.12
N VAL A 59 -5.03 -24.09 -11.96
CA VAL A 59 -5.94 -24.19 -13.10
C VAL A 59 -6.04 -22.82 -13.77
N LEU A 60 -5.44 -22.68 -14.95
CA LEU A 60 -5.36 -21.41 -15.67
C LEU A 60 -6.01 -21.53 -17.05
N GLY A 61 -6.61 -20.42 -17.51
CA GLY A 61 -7.08 -20.32 -18.88
C GLY A 61 -5.91 -20.24 -19.87
N PRO A 62 -6.10 -20.65 -21.13
CA PRO A 62 -5.03 -20.74 -22.14
C PRO A 62 -4.42 -19.38 -22.54
N HIS A 63 -4.99 -18.27 -22.05
CA HIS A 63 -4.52 -16.92 -22.28
C HIS A 63 -3.49 -16.44 -21.26
N TYR A 64 -3.34 -17.14 -20.14
CA TYR A 64 -2.33 -16.80 -19.13
C TYR A 64 -0.96 -17.27 -19.62
N THR A 65 -0.29 -16.42 -20.39
CA THR A 65 1.01 -16.70 -21.01
C THR A 65 2.18 -16.01 -20.30
N VAL A 66 1.91 -14.86 -19.67
CA VAL A 66 2.89 -14.07 -18.94
C VAL A 66 2.44 -13.88 -17.50
N ASP A 67 3.37 -14.09 -16.58
CA ASP A 67 3.12 -13.89 -15.17
C ASP A 67 3.15 -12.40 -14.81
N HIS A 68 2.04 -11.88 -14.30
CA HIS A 68 1.95 -10.50 -13.86
C HIS A 68 2.71 -10.24 -12.54
N ASN A 69 3.08 -11.28 -11.78
CA ASN A 69 3.91 -11.20 -10.57
C ASN A 69 5.35 -11.66 -10.81
N TYR A 70 5.83 -11.59 -12.06
CA TYR A 70 7.16 -12.05 -12.48
C TYR A 70 8.28 -11.67 -11.51
N GLY A 71 8.35 -10.41 -11.10
CA GLY A 71 9.40 -9.93 -10.20
C GLY A 71 9.35 -10.53 -8.80
N TRP A 72 8.14 -10.78 -8.28
CA TRP A 72 7.96 -11.43 -6.99
C TRP A 72 8.39 -12.89 -7.04
N GLU A 73 8.06 -13.60 -8.11
CA GLU A 73 8.49 -14.99 -8.33
C GLU A 73 10.01 -15.11 -8.44
N ALA A 74 10.63 -14.23 -9.24
CA ALA A 74 12.07 -14.19 -9.39
C ALA A 74 12.76 -13.96 -8.03
N TRP A 75 12.21 -13.07 -7.22
CA TRP A 75 12.69 -12.79 -5.88
C TRP A 75 12.57 -14.00 -4.93
N LEU A 76 11.38 -14.60 -4.81
CA LEU A 76 11.19 -15.76 -3.94
C LEU A 76 12.06 -16.95 -4.34
N ARG A 77 12.22 -17.18 -5.65
CA ARG A 77 13.13 -18.20 -6.17
C ARG A 77 14.59 -17.93 -5.78
N GLN A 78 15.02 -16.67 -5.79
CA GLN A 78 16.35 -16.31 -5.35
C GLN A 78 16.52 -16.54 -3.84
N VAL A 79 15.53 -16.18 -3.02
CA VAL A 79 15.54 -16.47 -1.58
C VAL A 79 15.63 -17.97 -1.33
N HIS A 80 14.82 -18.78 -2.01
CA HIS A 80 14.88 -20.24 -1.95
C HIS A 80 16.28 -20.77 -2.26
N ARG A 81 16.89 -20.33 -3.37
CA ARG A 81 18.24 -20.76 -3.79
C ARG A 81 19.32 -20.40 -2.78
N LEU A 82 19.22 -19.24 -2.14
CA LEU A 82 20.23 -18.77 -1.18
C LEU A 82 20.09 -19.40 0.21
N THR A 83 18.88 -19.75 0.61
CA THR A 83 18.59 -20.19 1.99
C THR A 83 18.28 -21.68 2.11
N GLY A 84 17.94 -22.35 1.00
CA GLY A 84 17.43 -23.71 1.01
C GLY A 84 16.04 -23.85 1.64
N TRP A 85 15.32 -22.75 1.91
CA TRP A 85 14.01 -22.78 2.54
C TRP A 85 12.96 -23.46 1.68
N ASP A 86 12.12 -24.30 2.30
CA ASP A 86 10.97 -24.91 1.66
C ASP A 86 9.81 -23.92 1.45
N ALA A 87 8.71 -24.39 0.86
CA ALA A 87 7.57 -23.54 0.55
C ALA A 87 6.94 -22.93 1.81
N GLU A 88 6.86 -23.66 2.92
CA GLU A 88 6.27 -23.18 4.18
C GLU A 88 7.08 -22.01 4.74
N ARG A 89 8.41 -22.14 4.84
CA ARG A 89 9.28 -21.04 5.29
C ARG A 89 9.25 -19.83 4.36
N LEU A 90 9.10 -20.03 3.05
CA LEU A 90 8.92 -18.92 2.11
C LEU A 90 7.59 -18.19 2.31
N VAL A 91 6.52 -18.90 2.70
CA VAL A 91 5.24 -18.27 3.07
C VAL A 91 5.40 -17.44 4.33
N ASP A 92 6.02 -17.99 5.38
CA ASP A 92 6.28 -17.26 6.62
C ASP A 92 7.10 -15.99 6.38
N TRP A 93 8.17 -16.12 5.58
CA TRP A 93 9.00 -15.00 5.15
C TRP A 93 8.18 -13.93 4.42
N SER A 94 7.29 -14.36 3.52
CA SER A 94 6.44 -13.45 2.74
C SER A 94 5.44 -12.74 3.64
N VAL A 95 4.77 -13.44 4.55
CA VAL A 95 3.81 -12.87 5.50
C VAL A 95 4.50 -11.85 6.40
N LEU A 96 5.61 -12.25 7.05
CA LEU A 96 6.36 -11.37 7.95
C LEU A 96 6.92 -10.15 7.22
N GLY A 97 7.69 -10.38 6.14
CA GLY A 97 8.40 -9.32 5.43
C GLY A 97 7.46 -8.31 4.77
N LEU A 98 6.39 -8.77 4.12
CA LEU A 98 5.46 -7.89 3.44
C LEU A 98 4.55 -7.13 4.40
N PHE A 99 4.13 -7.75 5.51
CA PHE A 99 3.40 -7.03 6.56
C PHE A 99 4.26 -5.91 7.13
N VAL A 100 5.50 -6.23 7.53
CA VAL A 100 6.44 -5.25 8.10
C VAL A 100 6.77 -4.16 7.10
N LEU A 101 6.86 -4.47 5.81
CA LEU A 101 7.09 -3.45 4.78
C LEU A 101 5.89 -2.50 4.63
N ALA A 102 4.68 -3.04 4.46
CA ALA A 102 3.47 -2.24 4.28
C ALA A 102 3.11 -1.43 5.53
N ALA A 103 3.27 -2.01 6.72
CA ALA A 103 3.06 -1.31 7.98
C ALA A 103 4.25 -0.41 8.35
N GLY A 104 5.48 -0.78 8.03
CA GLY A 104 6.68 -0.03 8.41
C GLY A 104 6.84 1.26 7.62
N VAL A 105 6.43 1.29 6.36
CA VAL A 105 6.60 2.49 5.51
C VAL A 105 5.87 3.71 6.06
N GLY A 106 4.73 3.51 6.73
CA GLY A 106 3.99 4.60 7.36
C GLY A 106 4.72 5.22 8.56
N LEU A 107 5.54 4.45 9.28
CA LEU A 107 6.39 4.99 10.36
C LEU A 107 7.38 6.04 9.84
N ALA A 108 7.91 5.86 8.63
CA ALA A 108 8.80 6.83 8.01
C ALA A 108 8.07 8.09 7.50
N GLY A 109 6.75 8.01 7.32
CA GLY A 109 5.91 9.10 6.83
C GLY A 109 5.44 10.09 7.90
N VAL A 110 5.51 9.71 9.18
CA VAL A 110 5.04 10.51 10.32
C VAL A 110 6.21 10.97 11.20
N ARG A 111 6.01 12.04 11.97
CA ARG A 111 7.02 12.50 12.95
C ARG A 111 6.89 11.79 14.29
N ARG A 112 5.69 11.28 14.57
CA ARG A 112 5.30 10.52 15.77
C ARG A 112 4.90 9.11 15.35
N ALA A 113 5.75 8.14 15.64
CA ALA A 113 5.48 6.74 15.33
C ALA A 113 4.14 6.26 15.94
N GLU A 114 3.73 6.85 17.05
CA GLU A 114 2.49 6.57 17.74
C GLU A 114 1.25 6.91 16.90
N SER A 115 1.31 7.91 16.02
CA SER A 115 0.17 8.26 15.16
C SER A 115 -0.12 7.16 14.15
N TRP A 116 0.93 6.58 13.55
CA TRP A 116 0.78 5.49 12.60
C TRP A 116 0.30 4.20 13.27
N LEU A 117 0.85 3.85 14.44
CA LEU A 117 0.35 2.70 15.22
C LEU A 117 -1.11 2.88 15.64
N GLY A 118 -1.48 4.08 16.10
CA GLY A 118 -2.86 4.39 16.49
C GLY A 118 -3.83 4.23 15.33
N VAL A 119 -3.44 4.67 14.13
CA VAL A 119 -4.23 4.49 12.91
C VAL A 119 -4.32 3.02 12.51
N LEU A 120 -3.22 2.28 12.52
CA LEU A 120 -3.27 0.83 12.24
C LEU A 120 -4.24 0.12 13.18
N LEU A 121 -4.16 0.42 14.48
CA LEU A 121 -5.07 -0.14 15.48
C LEU A 121 -6.52 0.20 15.17
N VAL A 122 -6.85 1.48 14.98
CA VAL A 122 -8.21 1.93 14.68
C VAL A 122 -8.76 1.26 13.43
N PHE A 123 -7.96 1.18 12.35
CA PHE A 123 -8.43 0.62 11.09
C PHE A 123 -8.54 -0.91 11.11
N PHE A 124 -7.63 -1.60 11.79
CA PHE A 124 -7.74 -3.05 11.96
C PHE A 124 -8.92 -3.44 12.84
N VAL A 125 -9.29 -2.61 13.82
CA VAL A 125 -10.50 -2.83 14.64
C VAL A 125 -11.77 -2.44 13.89
N ALA A 126 -11.77 -1.29 13.20
CA ALA A 126 -12.93 -0.79 12.47
C ALA A 126 -13.23 -1.61 11.20
N TRP A 127 -12.20 -2.24 10.61
CA TRP A 127 -12.32 -3.09 9.43
C TRP A 127 -11.38 -4.31 9.53
N PRO A 128 -11.75 -5.34 10.33
CA PRO A 128 -10.94 -6.55 10.52
C PRO A 128 -10.45 -7.25 9.24
N PRO A 129 -11.21 -7.27 8.12
CA PRO A 129 -10.71 -7.84 6.87
C PRO A 129 -9.42 -7.18 6.38
N LEU A 130 -9.13 -5.91 6.72
CA LEU A 130 -7.90 -5.24 6.34
C LEU A 130 -6.68 -5.90 6.99
N ALA A 131 -6.78 -6.25 8.28
CA ALA A 131 -5.71 -6.91 9.02
C ALA A 131 -5.38 -8.28 8.40
N LEU A 132 -6.42 -9.08 8.11
CA LEU A 132 -6.27 -10.36 7.44
C LEU A 132 -5.63 -10.20 6.06
N ARG A 133 -6.08 -9.20 5.29
CA ARG A 133 -5.55 -8.89 3.96
C ARG A 133 -4.05 -8.55 3.99
N TRP A 134 -3.58 -7.91 5.05
CA TRP A 134 -2.16 -7.61 5.27
C TRP A 134 -1.35 -8.81 5.79
N MET A 135 -2.03 -9.84 6.29
CA MET A 135 -1.44 -11.13 6.67
C MET A 135 -1.45 -12.17 5.55
N ASN A 136 -1.87 -11.81 4.33
CA ASN A 136 -1.94 -12.76 3.20
C ASN A 136 -0.57 -13.07 2.57
N GLY A 137 0.51 -12.34 2.89
CA GLY A 137 1.86 -12.61 2.36
C GLY A 137 2.00 -12.50 0.84
N ARG A 138 1.19 -11.66 0.20
CA ARG A 138 1.11 -11.55 -1.26
C ARG A 138 1.67 -10.22 -1.80
N PRO A 139 2.20 -10.18 -3.04
CA PRO A 139 2.90 -9.02 -3.59
C PRO A 139 2.07 -7.72 -3.66
N LEU A 140 0.74 -7.81 -3.51
CA LEU A 140 -0.14 -6.65 -3.26
C LEU A 140 0.43 -5.69 -2.21
N LEU A 141 1.01 -6.21 -1.12
CA LEU A 141 1.53 -5.39 -0.03
C LEU A 141 2.72 -4.53 -0.44
N LEU A 142 3.48 -4.92 -1.49
CA LEU A 142 4.48 -4.05 -2.10
C LEU A 142 3.83 -2.84 -2.77
N SER A 143 2.70 -3.04 -3.44
CA SER A 143 1.93 -1.94 -4.06
C SER A 143 1.31 -1.03 -2.99
N ILE A 144 0.78 -1.60 -1.91
CA ILE A 144 0.25 -0.81 -0.78
C ILE A 144 1.38 0.00 -0.12
N ALA A 145 2.53 -0.61 0.13
CA ALA A 145 3.69 0.08 0.70
C ALA A 145 4.16 1.23 -0.21
N ALA A 146 4.28 0.96 -1.52
CA ALA A 146 4.61 1.97 -2.51
C ALA A 146 3.58 3.11 -2.53
N LEU A 147 2.28 2.78 -2.47
CA LEU A 147 1.21 3.78 -2.46
C LEU A 147 1.31 4.69 -1.24
N ILE A 148 1.47 4.11 -0.04
CA ILE A 148 1.62 4.86 1.20
C ILE A 148 2.85 5.78 1.13
N ALA A 149 3.99 5.27 0.65
CA ALA A 149 5.21 6.07 0.46
C ALA A 149 4.98 7.26 -0.49
N VAL A 150 4.36 7.00 -1.65
CA VAL A 150 4.03 8.02 -2.66
C VAL A 150 3.12 9.08 -2.06
N LEU A 151 2.06 8.69 -1.34
CA LEU A 151 1.13 9.62 -0.71
C LEU A 151 1.82 10.49 0.35
N PHE A 152 2.68 9.92 1.19
CA PHE A 152 3.48 10.70 2.14
C PHE A 152 4.44 11.67 1.45
N TRP A 153 5.13 11.24 0.38
CA TRP A 153 6.04 12.12 -0.37
C TRP A 153 5.34 13.29 -1.08
N ILE A 154 4.10 13.08 -1.53
CA ILE A 154 3.25 14.14 -2.09
C ILE A 154 2.77 15.06 -0.95
N HIS A 155 2.29 14.48 0.15
CA HIS A 155 1.77 15.25 1.28
C HIS A 155 2.83 16.14 1.94
N SER A 156 4.05 15.62 2.11
CA SER A 156 5.16 16.31 2.76
C SER A 156 5.95 17.23 1.81
N ALA A 157 5.45 17.48 0.60
CA ALA A 157 6.14 18.27 -0.40
C ALA A 157 6.03 19.79 -0.13
N PRO A 158 7.17 20.50 0.03
CA PRO A 158 7.15 21.96 0.15
C PRO A 158 7.00 22.66 -1.21
N ALA A 159 7.31 21.96 -2.31
CA ALA A 159 7.34 22.50 -3.66
C ALA A 159 6.15 22.00 -4.50
N PRO A 160 5.70 22.78 -5.50
CA PRO A 160 4.57 22.41 -6.35
C PRO A 160 4.88 21.26 -7.32
N ARG A 161 6.11 20.75 -7.36
CA ARG A 161 6.52 19.57 -8.14
C ARG A 161 7.69 18.85 -7.44
N PRO A 162 7.89 17.54 -7.65
CA PRO A 162 9.05 16.85 -7.11
C PRO A 162 10.35 17.40 -7.73
N GLY A 163 11.39 17.52 -6.90
CA GLY A 163 12.77 17.67 -7.39
C GLY A 163 13.25 16.40 -8.08
N ARG A 164 14.36 16.47 -8.83
CA ARG A 164 14.89 15.36 -9.64
C ARG A 164 15.08 14.06 -8.84
N GLY A 165 15.70 14.13 -7.65
CA GLY A 165 15.92 12.96 -6.81
C GLY A 165 14.63 12.31 -6.32
N ARG A 166 13.63 13.11 -5.91
CA ARG A 166 12.32 12.58 -5.51
C ARG A 166 11.57 11.97 -6.68
N TRP A 167 11.67 12.59 -7.86
CA TRP A 167 11.06 12.04 -9.07
C TRP A 167 11.70 10.70 -9.48
N ALA A 168 13.04 10.60 -9.43
CA ALA A 168 13.73 9.33 -9.63
C ALA A 168 13.32 8.28 -8.60
N GLY A 169 13.14 8.67 -7.33
CA GLY A 169 12.59 7.80 -6.28
C GLY A 169 11.17 7.32 -6.60
N LEU A 170 10.29 8.18 -7.11
CA LEU A 170 8.95 7.79 -7.56
C LEU A 170 9.02 6.78 -8.70
N VAL A 171 9.85 7.02 -9.72
CA VAL A 171 10.06 6.08 -10.83
C VAL A 171 10.53 4.72 -10.30
N ALA A 172 11.51 4.69 -9.41
CA ALA A 172 12.07 3.46 -8.87
C ALA A 172 11.05 2.67 -8.04
N VAL A 173 10.32 3.35 -7.14
CA VAL A 173 9.28 2.71 -6.31
C VAL A 173 8.15 2.16 -7.17
N LEU A 174 7.70 2.91 -8.17
CA LEU A 174 6.65 2.45 -9.08
C LEU A 174 7.14 1.31 -9.99
N ALA A 175 8.39 1.36 -10.46
CA ALA A 175 8.99 0.26 -11.21
C ALA A 175 9.01 -1.02 -10.37
N LEU A 176 9.46 -0.95 -9.11
CA LEU A 176 9.49 -2.10 -8.21
C LEU A 176 8.09 -2.66 -7.94
N ALA A 177 7.13 -1.78 -7.64
CA ALA A 177 5.75 -2.19 -7.38
C ALA A 177 5.09 -2.84 -8.60
N VAL A 178 5.29 -2.26 -9.80
CA VAL A 178 4.77 -2.82 -11.05
C VAL A 178 5.46 -4.14 -11.35
N PHE A 179 6.78 -4.22 -11.28
CA PHE A 179 7.53 -5.45 -11.55
C PHE A 179 7.11 -6.62 -10.67
N ALA A 180 6.80 -6.35 -9.40
CA ALA A 180 6.40 -7.37 -8.44
C ALA A 180 4.90 -7.75 -8.48
N HIS A 181 4.01 -6.81 -8.80
CA HIS A 181 2.55 -6.99 -8.64
C HIS A 181 1.70 -6.58 -9.85
N GLY A 182 2.29 -6.27 -11.01
CA GLY A 182 1.65 -6.24 -12.34
C GLY A 182 0.47 -5.30 -12.60
N VAL A 183 -0.15 -4.68 -11.58
CA VAL A 183 -1.38 -3.86 -11.68
C VAL A 183 -1.07 -2.42 -12.10
N TRP A 184 -0.20 -2.26 -13.09
CA TRP A 184 0.29 -0.96 -13.55
C TRP A 184 -0.84 0.01 -13.91
N TYR A 185 -1.90 -0.49 -14.55
CA TYR A 185 -3.03 0.32 -15.01
C TYR A 185 -3.82 0.97 -13.87
N LEU A 186 -3.81 0.41 -12.66
CA LEU A 186 -4.52 0.97 -11.50
C LEU A 186 -3.80 2.18 -10.88
N TRP A 187 -2.52 2.39 -11.17
CA TRP A 187 -1.79 3.58 -10.73
C TRP A 187 -2.27 4.88 -11.38
N VAL A 188 -3.19 4.80 -12.36
CA VAL A 188 -3.96 5.95 -12.83
C VAL A 188 -4.80 6.59 -11.71
N LEU A 189 -5.20 5.83 -10.69
CA LEU A 189 -6.03 6.32 -9.57
C LEU A 189 -5.33 7.42 -8.75
N PRO A 190 -4.12 7.22 -8.19
CA PRO A 190 -3.42 8.30 -7.48
C PRO A 190 -3.06 9.47 -8.40
N VAL A 191 -2.85 9.25 -9.71
CA VAL A 191 -2.68 10.34 -10.68
C VAL A 191 -3.97 11.17 -10.79
N ALA A 192 -5.12 10.54 -11.00
CA ALA A 192 -6.42 11.21 -11.05
C ALA A 192 -6.72 11.96 -9.76
N ALA A 193 -6.41 11.37 -8.60
CA ALA A 193 -6.58 11.99 -7.30
C ALA A 193 -5.75 13.29 -7.14
N CYS A 194 -4.53 13.35 -7.69
CA CYS A 194 -3.74 14.58 -7.75
C CYS A 194 -4.45 15.67 -8.58
N PHE A 195 -5.05 15.32 -9.72
CA PHE A 195 -5.78 16.28 -10.54
C PHE A 195 -7.05 16.79 -9.85
N LEU A 196 -7.80 15.90 -9.19
CA LEU A 196 -8.98 16.27 -8.40
C LEU A 196 -8.63 17.19 -7.22
N ALA A 197 -7.47 17.00 -6.60
CA ALA A 197 -6.94 17.89 -5.56
C ALA A 197 -6.48 19.27 -6.08
N GLY A 198 -6.43 19.46 -7.40
CA GLY A 198 -5.87 20.65 -8.05
C GLY A 198 -4.33 20.66 -8.11
N GLU A 199 -3.67 19.57 -7.71
CA GLU A 199 -2.22 19.41 -7.66
C GLU A 199 -1.65 18.97 -9.03
N ARG A 200 -1.96 19.74 -10.09
CA ARG A 200 -1.70 19.35 -11.49
C ARG A 200 -0.24 19.03 -11.79
N ARG A 201 0.69 19.80 -11.24
CA ARG A 201 2.14 19.62 -11.45
C ARG A 201 2.65 18.33 -10.80
N TRP A 202 2.14 18.00 -9.62
CA TRP A 202 2.37 16.70 -9.00
C TRP A 202 1.69 15.57 -9.76
N GLY A 203 0.47 15.77 -10.26
CA GLY A 203 -0.24 14.82 -11.11
C GLY A 203 0.54 14.48 -12.38
N LEU A 204 1.07 15.47 -13.11
CA LEU A 204 1.91 15.27 -14.29
C LEU A 204 3.22 14.56 -13.96
N ALA A 205 3.89 14.96 -12.87
CA ALA A 205 5.14 14.33 -12.46
C ALA A 205 4.93 12.86 -12.05
N LEU A 206 3.85 12.57 -11.33
CA LEU A 206 3.46 11.22 -10.94
C LEU A 206 3.06 10.39 -12.17
N ALA A 207 2.34 10.98 -13.13
CA ALA A 207 2.01 10.31 -14.39
C ALA A 207 3.27 9.92 -15.17
N GLY A 208 4.24 10.84 -15.28
CA GLY A 208 5.53 10.54 -15.90
C GLY A 208 6.31 9.45 -15.15
N ALA A 209 6.29 9.49 -13.81
CA ALA A 209 6.95 8.46 -12.99
C ALA A 209 6.27 7.09 -13.11
N TRP A 210 4.94 7.07 -13.18
CA TRP A 210 4.14 5.87 -13.38
C TRP A 210 4.41 5.23 -14.74
N LEU A 211 4.36 6.00 -15.83
CA LEU A 211 4.64 5.49 -17.17
C LEU A 211 6.10 5.03 -17.29
N GLY A 212 7.05 5.83 -16.81
CA GLY A 212 8.47 5.47 -16.79
C GLY A 212 8.75 4.22 -15.96
N GLY A 213 8.20 4.14 -14.75
CA GLY A 213 8.35 2.99 -13.87
C GLY A 213 7.73 1.72 -14.45
N SER A 214 6.54 1.82 -15.04
CA SER A 214 5.88 0.69 -15.71
C SER A 214 6.68 0.19 -16.90
N ALA A 215 7.25 1.10 -17.71
CA ALA A 215 8.12 0.74 -18.83
C ALA A 215 9.41 0.05 -18.35
N LEU A 216 10.07 0.57 -17.30
CA LEU A 216 11.26 -0.07 -16.73
C LEU A 216 10.96 -1.47 -16.18
N ALA A 217 9.85 -1.62 -15.46
CA ALA A 217 9.40 -2.92 -14.96
C ALA A 217 9.16 -3.91 -16.11
N ALA A 218 8.46 -3.49 -17.16
CA ALA A 218 8.16 -4.30 -18.32
C ALA A 218 9.44 -4.71 -19.09
N LEU A 219 10.40 -3.80 -19.25
CA LEU A 219 11.69 -4.11 -19.87
C LEU A 219 12.46 -5.17 -19.07
N ALA A 220 12.39 -5.11 -17.74
CA ALA A 220 13.07 -6.06 -16.87
C ALA A 220 12.53 -7.51 -16.96
N THR A 221 11.34 -7.72 -17.53
CA THR A 221 10.78 -9.08 -17.73
C THR A 221 11.30 -9.76 -19.01
N GLY A 222 11.93 -9.01 -19.92
CA GLY A 222 12.28 -9.49 -21.25
C GLY A 222 11.10 -9.63 -22.23
N GLN A 223 9.86 -9.33 -21.77
CA GLN A 223 8.64 -9.39 -22.57
C GLN A 223 7.79 -8.13 -22.34
N PRO A 224 8.29 -6.94 -22.73
CA PRO A 224 7.75 -5.67 -22.27
C PRO A 224 6.30 -5.41 -22.71
N VAL A 225 5.95 -5.78 -23.93
CA VAL A 225 4.58 -5.58 -24.44
C VAL A 225 3.63 -6.57 -23.80
N ASP A 226 3.94 -7.86 -23.86
CA ASP A 226 3.06 -8.92 -23.36
C ASP A 226 2.82 -8.79 -21.86
N TYR A 227 3.83 -8.41 -21.08
CA TYR A 227 3.70 -8.18 -19.64
C TYR A 227 2.64 -7.11 -19.31
N LEU A 228 2.66 -5.98 -20.01
CA LEU A 228 1.70 -4.89 -19.77
C LEU A 228 0.31 -5.21 -20.30
N VAL A 229 0.23 -5.85 -21.48
CA VAL A 229 -1.03 -6.20 -22.13
C VAL A 229 -1.75 -7.33 -21.39
N GLU A 230 -1.04 -8.38 -20.98
CA GLU A 230 -1.64 -9.51 -20.26
C GLU A 230 -2.15 -9.11 -18.88
N ALA A 231 -1.48 -8.17 -18.20
CA ALA A 231 -1.99 -7.64 -16.93
C ALA A 231 -3.37 -6.99 -17.08
N VAL A 232 -3.59 -6.22 -18.15
CA VAL A 232 -4.89 -5.61 -18.45
C VAL A 232 -5.89 -6.65 -18.93
N ARG A 233 -5.48 -7.56 -19.83
CA ARG A 233 -6.32 -8.61 -20.38
C ARG A 233 -6.85 -9.56 -19.30
N THR A 234 -5.98 -9.97 -18.38
CA THR A 234 -6.34 -10.83 -17.24
C THR A 234 -7.37 -10.14 -16.35
N ALA A 235 -7.15 -8.87 -16.01
CA ALA A 235 -8.09 -8.09 -15.19
C ALA A 235 -9.44 -7.90 -15.88
N TRP A 236 -9.42 -7.54 -17.17
CA TRP A 236 -10.63 -7.37 -17.97
C TRP A 236 -11.44 -8.65 -18.04
N ARG A 237 -10.80 -9.79 -18.31
CA ARG A 237 -11.45 -11.09 -18.34
C ARG A 237 -12.02 -11.45 -16.97
N ALA A 238 -11.24 -11.27 -15.90
CA ALA A 238 -11.70 -11.56 -14.54
C ALA A 238 -12.98 -10.79 -14.14
N VAL A 239 -13.16 -9.56 -14.65
CA VAL A 239 -14.31 -8.71 -14.32
C VAL A 239 -15.47 -8.85 -15.33
N GLN A 240 -15.21 -9.22 -16.59
CA GLN A 240 -16.24 -9.29 -17.65
C GLN A 240 -16.79 -10.68 -17.96
N MET A 241 -16.32 -11.75 -17.32
CA MET A 241 -16.82 -13.11 -17.61
C MET A 241 -18.30 -13.31 -17.22
N HIS A 242 -18.92 -12.40 -16.46
CA HIS A 242 -20.28 -12.56 -15.96
C HIS A 242 -21.14 -11.28 -16.13
N PRO A 243 -22.30 -11.34 -16.81
CA PRO A 243 -23.23 -10.21 -16.98
C PRO A 243 -23.88 -9.69 -15.68
N THR A 244 -23.76 -10.46 -14.59
CA THR A 244 -24.27 -10.13 -13.26
C THR A 244 -23.15 -10.33 -12.25
N ALA A 245 -23.18 -9.64 -11.11
CA ALA A 245 -22.24 -9.77 -9.99
C ALA A 245 -22.33 -11.14 -9.26
N ARG A 246 -22.52 -12.24 -9.99
CA ARG A 246 -22.42 -13.62 -9.51
C ARG A 246 -20.98 -14.12 -9.50
N THR A 247 -20.01 -13.21 -9.48
CA THR A 247 -18.60 -13.55 -9.26
C THR A 247 -18.49 -14.16 -7.87
N ARG A 248 -18.24 -15.48 -7.78
CA ARG A 248 -18.09 -16.18 -6.49
C ARG A 248 -16.84 -15.74 -5.73
N VAL A 249 -15.88 -15.13 -6.43
CA VAL A 249 -14.69 -14.55 -5.81
C VAL A 249 -15.11 -13.29 -5.07
N SER A 250 -15.14 -13.39 -3.74
CA SER A 250 -15.57 -12.32 -2.84
C SER A 250 -14.75 -11.04 -3.00
N GLU A 251 -13.48 -11.15 -3.45
CA GLU A 251 -12.64 -9.99 -3.72
C GLU A 251 -13.14 -9.10 -4.86
N LEU A 252 -13.84 -9.65 -5.85
CA LEU A 252 -14.32 -8.85 -7.00
C LEU A 252 -15.76 -8.38 -6.81
N GLN A 253 -16.38 -8.72 -5.70
CA GLN A 253 -17.74 -8.29 -5.36
C GLN A 253 -17.73 -6.84 -4.85
N PRO A 254 -18.87 -6.13 -4.96
CA PRO A 254 -19.08 -4.86 -4.27
C PRO A 254 -18.88 -4.99 -2.75
N ALA A 255 -18.41 -3.93 -2.09
CA ALA A 255 -18.41 -3.83 -0.64
C ALA A 255 -19.35 -2.72 -0.16
N SER A 256 -20.03 -2.96 0.97
CA SER A 256 -20.56 -1.88 1.78
C SER A 256 -19.40 -1.29 2.59
N SER A 257 -19.24 0.02 2.55
CA SER A 257 -18.03 0.74 2.98
C SER A 257 -17.80 0.84 4.49
N GLY A 258 -18.49 0.03 5.30
CA GLY A 258 -18.33 -0.04 6.76
C GLY A 258 -18.72 1.24 7.50
N LEU A 259 -19.82 1.23 8.25
CA LEU A 259 -20.27 2.37 9.06
C LEU A 259 -19.16 2.93 9.97
N LEU A 260 -18.36 2.05 10.58
CA LEU A 260 -17.26 2.44 11.48
C LEU A 260 -16.20 3.30 10.78
N LEU A 261 -15.94 3.09 9.49
CA LEU A 261 -14.94 3.87 8.75
C LEU A 261 -15.44 5.29 8.44
N PHE A 262 -16.75 5.49 8.31
CA PHE A 262 -17.34 6.83 8.26
C PHE A 262 -17.27 7.53 9.62
N LEU A 263 -17.42 6.78 10.73
CA LEU A 263 -17.18 7.34 12.05
C LEU A 263 -15.72 7.75 12.23
N VAL A 264 -14.76 7.00 11.66
CA VAL A 264 -13.35 7.42 11.62
C VAL A 264 -13.16 8.71 10.83
N LEU A 265 -13.75 8.83 9.64
CA LEU A 265 -13.71 10.07 8.86
C LEU A 265 -14.38 11.24 9.60
N GLY A 266 -15.54 11.02 10.21
CA GLY A 266 -16.24 12.00 11.04
C GLY A 266 -15.41 12.42 12.26
N GLY A 267 -14.76 11.46 12.91
CA GLY A 267 -13.83 11.69 14.01
C GLY A 267 -12.61 12.50 13.59
N LEU A 268 -12.08 12.27 12.39
CA LEU A 268 -11.00 13.07 11.80
C LEU A 268 -11.43 14.53 11.56
N LEU A 269 -12.63 14.74 11.01
CA LEU A 269 -13.21 16.08 10.85
C LEU A 269 -13.42 16.78 12.19
N ALA A 270 -13.97 16.06 13.17
CA ALA A 270 -14.16 16.56 14.53
C ALA A 270 -12.82 16.91 15.19
N LEU A 271 -11.80 16.06 15.05
CA LEU A 271 -10.46 16.30 15.55
C LEU A 271 -9.87 17.60 14.96
N ARG A 272 -9.94 17.76 13.63
CA ARG A 272 -9.48 18.98 12.95
C ARG A 272 -10.17 20.23 13.50
N ALA A 273 -11.49 20.18 13.65
CA ALA A 273 -12.30 21.32 14.10
C ALA A 273 -12.06 21.65 15.58
N LEU A 274 -12.15 20.65 16.46
CA LEU A 274 -12.06 20.82 17.91
C LEU A 274 -10.63 21.17 18.35
N ALA A 275 -9.61 20.54 17.76
CA ALA A 275 -8.22 20.82 18.08
C ALA A 275 -7.63 22.00 17.27
N ARG A 276 -8.43 22.63 16.39
CA ARG A 276 -8.02 23.74 15.51
C ARG A 276 -6.71 23.44 14.78
N LEU A 277 -6.59 22.23 14.24
CA LEU A 277 -5.36 21.80 13.58
C LEU A 277 -5.06 22.69 12.38
N GLU A 278 -3.82 23.15 12.24
CA GLU A 278 -3.32 23.83 11.05
C GLU A 278 -3.09 22.83 9.89
N ALA A 279 -4.13 22.06 9.57
CA ALA A 279 -4.12 21.06 8.51
C ALA A 279 -4.53 21.68 7.17
N ARG A 280 -3.95 21.17 6.08
CA ARG A 280 -4.40 21.53 4.72
C ARG A 280 -5.88 21.11 4.53
N PRO A 281 -6.69 21.90 3.80
CA PRO A 281 -8.06 21.51 3.47
C PRO A 281 -8.10 20.14 2.78
N LEU A 282 -9.05 19.27 3.16
CA LEU A 282 -9.17 17.93 2.58
C LEU A 282 -9.32 17.95 1.06
N SER A 283 -10.05 18.93 0.52
CA SER A 283 -10.24 19.12 -0.93
C SER A 283 -8.94 19.37 -1.70
N ARG A 284 -7.85 19.75 -1.02
CA ARG A 284 -6.51 19.95 -1.59
C ARG A 284 -5.57 18.77 -1.36
N LEU A 285 -6.05 17.68 -0.77
CA LEU A 285 -5.23 16.50 -0.46
C LEU A 285 -5.52 15.38 -1.47
N PRO A 286 -4.54 14.93 -2.27
CA PRO A 286 -4.71 13.79 -3.18
C PRO A 286 -5.17 12.52 -2.45
N ALA A 287 -4.68 12.26 -1.24
CA ALA A 287 -5.12 11.10 -0.45
C ALA A 287 -6.63 11.13 -0.13
N PHE A 288 -7.23 12.32 0.06
CA PHE A 288 -8.68 12.45 0.27
C PHE A 288 -9.46 12.07 -0.98
N TRP A 289 -9.05 12.57 -2.14
CA TRP A 289 -9.67 12.21 -3.40
C TRP A 289 -9.45 10.73 -3.76
N LEU A 290 -8.30 10.16 -3.43
CA LEU A 290 -8.06 8.73 -3.63
C LEU A 290 -8.96 7.87 -2.73
N ALA A 291 -9.16 8.27 -1.47
CA ALA A 291 -10.12 7.63 -0.58
C ALA A 291 -11.54 7.72 -1.15
N ALA A 292 -11.97 8.89 -1.62
CA ALA A 292 -13.30 9.08 -2.23
C ALA A 292 -13.50 8.28 -3.53
N LEU A 293 -12.48 8.22 -4.39
CA LEU A 293 -12.48 7.40 -5.61
C LEU A 293 -12.54 5.91 -5.27
N GLY A 294 -11.67 5.45 -4.37
CA GLY A 294 -11.63 4.06 -3.93
C GLY A 294 -12.96 3.62 -3.29
N TRP A 295 -13.58 4.51 -2.51
CA TRP A 295 -14.89 4.28 -1.92
C TRP A 295 -15.98 4.13 -2.98
N THR A 296 -16.08 5.11 -3.88
CA THR A 296 -17.08 5.11 -4.97
C THR A 296 -16.93 3.87 -5.87
N LEU A 297 -15.69 3.56 -6.26
CA LEU A 297 -15.40 2.38 -7.08
C LEU A 297 -15.53 1.07 -6.29
N GLY A 298 -15.50 1.13 -4.96
CA GLY A 298 -15.76 0.00 -4.05
C GLY A 298 -17.15 -0.62 -4.21
N PHE A 299 -18.14 0.18 -4.63
CA PHE A 299 -19.49 -0.31 -4.99
C PHE A 299 -19.50 -1.12 -6.28
N TRP A 300 -18.46 -0.98 -7.12
CA TRP A 300 -18.27 -1.85 -8.26
C TRP A 300 -17.41 -3.06 -7.91
N ASN A 301 -16.28 -2.82 -7.24
CA ASN A 301 -15.35 -3.86 -6.81
C ASN A 301 -14.64 -3.43 -5.53
N ARG A 302 -14.80 -4.22 -4.45
CA ARG A 302 -14.27 -3.88 -3.13
C ARG A 302 -12.77 -3.65 -3.08
N ARG A 303 -11.99 -4.20 -4.03
CA ARG A 303 -10.53 -3.98 -4.08
C ARG A 303 -10.17 -2.52 -4.30
N PHE A 304 -11.01 -1.73 -4.98
CA PHE A 304 -10.76 -0.29 -5.08
C PHE A 304 -10.79 0.38 -3.70
N TRP A 305 -11.70 -0.05 -2.84
CA TRP A 305 -11.77 0.45 -1.48
C TRP A 305 -10.62 -0.10 -0.63
N GLU A 306 -10.44 -1.42 -0.61
CA GLU A 306 -9.48 -2.07 0.29
C GLU A 306 -8.02 -1.84 -0.07
N ASP A 307 -7.68 -1.82 -1.36
CA ASP A 307 -6.28 -1.77 -1.83
C ASP A 307 -5.79 -0.33 -2.07
N TRP A 308 -6.71 0.63 -2.26
CA TRP A 308 -6.37 2.01 -2.63
C TRP A 308 -7.00 3.05 -1.71
N GLY A 309 -8.31 2.94 -1.47
CA GLY A 309 -9.05 3.92 -0.67
C GLY A 309 -8.69 3.89 0.82
N LEU A 310 -8.65 2.70 1.43
CA LEU A 310 -8.30 2.52 2.84
C LEU A 310 -6.87 2.96 3.15
N PRO A 311 -5.82 2.55 2.40
CA PRO A 311 -4.47 3.07 2.63
C PRO A 311 -4.38 4.59 2.53
N ALA A 312 -5.13 5.21 1.61
CA ALA A 312 -5.18 6.65 1.49
C ALA A 312 -5.85 7.33 2.69
N LEU A 313 -6.97 6.77 3.18
CA LEU A 313 -7.66 7.26 4.37
C LEU A 313 -6.80 7.09 5.64
N MET A 314 -6.08 5.97 5.76
CA MET A 314 -5.11 5.74 6.84
C MET A 314 -4.01 6.81 6.84
N MET A 315 -3.45 7.12 5.67
CA MET A 315 -2.43 8.17 5.54
C MET A 315 -2.95 9.54 6.01
N LEU A 316 -4.19 9.91 5.65
CA LEU A 316 -4.81 11.15 6.14
C LEU A 316 -4.99 11.16 7.65
N ALA A 317 -5.55 10.09 8.21
CA ALA A 317 -5.76 9.96 9.64
C ALA A 317 -4.43 10.03 10.41
N ALA A 318 -3.37 9.44 9.86
CA ALA A 318 -2.06 9.43 10.48
C ALA A 318 -1.43 10.83 10.47
N GLY A 319 -1.61 11.58 9.37
CA GLY A 319 -1.14 12.97 9.28
C GLY A 319 -1.83 13.89 10.29
N ASP A 320 -3.15 13.78 10.45
CA ASP A 320 -3.89 14.63 11.40
C ASP A 320 -3.60 14.24 12.85
N LEU A 321 -3.48 12.94 13.15
CA LEU A 321 -3.09 12.47 14.47
C LEU A 321 -1.64 12.86 14.79
N ASP A 322 -0.72 12.85 13.82
CA ASP A 322 0.65 13.35 13.99
C ASP A 322 0.66 14.84 14.36
N LEU A 323 -0.12 15.66 13.66
CA LEU A 323 -0.26 17.10 13.97
C LEU A 323 -0.80 17.31 15.37
N TYR A 324 -1.85 16.58 15.75
CA TYR A 324 -2.46 16.66 17.07
C TYR A 324 -1.48 16.30 18.19
N LEU A 325 -0.80 15.15 18.09
CA LEU A 325 0.16 14.69 19.10
C LEU A 325 1.34 15.65 19.26
N ARG A 326 1.81 16.23 18.14
CA ARG A 326 2.87 17.26 18.19
C ARG A 326 2.40 18.53 18.88
N ALA A 327 1.18 18.99 18.59
CA ALA A 327 0.61 20.16 19.23
C ALA A 327 0.47 19.94 20.75
N LEU A 328 -0.10 18.80 21.18
CA LEU A 328 -0.23 18.46 22.59
C LEU A 328 1.10 18.50 23.35
N LEU A 329 2.15 17.91 22.77
CA LEU A 329 3.45 17.83 23.43
C LEU A 329 4.20 19.17 23.44
N ALA A 330 3.98 20.02 22.44
CA ALA A 330 4.47 21.39 22.47
C ALA A 330 3.85 22.19 23.63
N HIS A 331 2.57 21.96 23.94
CA HIS A 331 1.89 22.61 25.08
C HIS A 331 2.32 22.04 26.44
N ALA A 332 2.65 20.74 26.50
CA ALA A 332 3.08 20.06 27.73
C ALA A 332 4.56 20.30 28.10
N ALA A 333 5.37 20.84 27.17
CA ALA A 333 6.77 21.14 27.45
C ALA A 333 6.88 22.29 28.47
N PRO A 334 7.71 22.17 29.52
CA PRO A 334 7.89 23.25 30.49
C PRO A 334 8.43 24.49 29.77
N ARG A 335 7.74 25.63 29.95
CA ARG A 335 8.24 26.94 29.49
C ARG A 335 9.53 27.21 30.26
N ARG A 336 10.65 27.23 29.54
CA ARG A 336 11.96 27.59 30.11
C ARG A 336 12.05 29.08 30.36
#